data_AF-A0A329SEY4-F1
#
_entry.id   AF-A0A329SEY4-F1
#
_cell.length_a   1.000
_cell.length_b   1.000
_cell.length_c   1.000
_cell.angle_alpha   90.00
_cell.angle_beta   90.00
_cell.angle_gamma   90.00
#
_symmetry.space_group_name_H-M   'P 1'
#
loop_
_entity.id
_entity.type
_entity.pdbx_description
1 polymer ?
#
loop_
_entity_poly.entity_id
_entity_poly.type
_entity_poly.pdbx_seq_one_letter_code
_entity_poly.pdbx_strand_id
1 'polypeptide(L)' 'MFRAAVARPRDDSNGQVVFDGKIGIWDFTKQKVALRNSVNRPKGTLETKNLSTVDRAVYKQYLLEHVIPAIKRK' A
#
# COMPACT_ATOMS: atom_id res chain seq x y z
N MET A 1 7.18 3.59 3.87
CA MET A 1 7.29 3.91 2.42
C MET A 1 6.03 3.42 1.76
N PHE A 2 5.52 4.07 0.71
CA PHE A 2 4.25 3.72 0.08
C PHE A 2 4.38 3.47 -1.41
N ARG A 3 3.49 2.63 -1.95
CA ARG A 3 3.24 2.43 -3.36
C ARG A 3 1.85 2.95 -3.67
N ALA A 4 1.77 4.04 -4.42
CA ALA A 4 0.52 4.54 -4.97
C ALA A 4 0.36 4.09 -6.42
N ALA A 5 -0.83 3.62 -6.78
CA ALA A 5 -1.23 3.34 -8.15
C ALA A 5 -2.34 4.32 -8.55
N VAL A 6 -2.07 5.08 -9.60
CA VAL A 6 -2.98 6.06 -10.18
C VAL A 6 -2.92 5.92 -11.69
N ALA A 7 -4.07 5.96 -12.33
CA ALA A 7 -4.24 5.98 -13.77
C ALA A 7 -4.80 7.34 -14.20
N ARG A 8 -4.81 7.60 -15.51
CA ARG A 8 -5.41 8.82 -16.04
C ARG A 8 -6.93 8.81 -15.79
N PRO A 9 -7.52 9.87 -15.24
CA PRO A 9 -8.97 10.02 -15.18
C PRO A 9 -9.58 9.94 -16.58
N ARG A 10 -10.81 9.43 -16.67
CA ARG A 10 -11.57 9.32 -17.91
C ARG A 10 -12.94 9.93 -17.71
N ASP A 11 -13.30 10.80 -18.62
CA ASP A 11 -14.56 11.52 -18.63
C ASP A 11 -15.43 11.02 -19.80
N ASP A 12 -16.75 11.12 -19.66
CA ASP A 12 -17.68 10.88 -20.76
C ASP A 12 -17.75 12.08 -21.72
N SER A 13 -18.54 11.97 -22.78
CA SER A 13 -18.75 13.05 -23.75
C SER A 13 -19.40 14.31 -23.14
N ASN A 14 -20.00 14.19 -21.96
CA ASN A 14 -20.67 15.27 -21.24
C ASN A 14 -19.76 15.89 -20.16
N GLY A 15 -18.50 15.45 -20.05
CA GLY A 15 -17.53 15.92 -19.05
C GLY A 15 -17.73 15.35 -17.65
N GLN A 16 -18.54 14.30 -17.48
CA GLN A 16 -18.70 13.61 -16.20
C GLN A 16 -17.58 12.58 -16.01
N VAL A 17 -16.97 12.58 -14.83
CA VAL A 17 -15.88 11.67 -14.49
C VAL A 17 -16.41 10.24 -14.36
N VAL A 18 -16.10 9.39 -15.34
CA VAL A 18 -16.46 7.96 -15.34
C VAL A 18 -15.46 7.15 -14.52
N PHE A 19 -14.20 7.58 -14.53
CA PHE A 19 -13.14 6.96 -13.75
C PHE A 19 -12.19 8.03 -13.24
N ASP A 20 -12.03 8.13 -11.93
CA ASP A 20 -11.21 9.14 -11.27
C ASP A 20 -9.71 8.84 -11.28
N GLY A 21 -9.30 7.71 -11.86
CA GLY A 21 -7.90 7.29 -11.92
C GLY A 21 -7.36 6.73 -10.61
N LYS A 22 -8.10 6.76 -9.50
CA LYS A 22 -7.57 6.34 -8.20
C LYS A 22 -7.72 4.83 -8.04
N ILE A 23 -6.59 4.12 -8.01
CA ILE A 23 -6.57 2.65 -7.85
C ILE A 23 -6.35 2.28 -6.38
N GLY A 24 -5.29 2.83 -5.75
CA GLY A 24 -5.00 2.55 -4.35
C GLY A 24 -3.63 3.00 -3.88
N ILE A 25 -3.42 2.91 -2.57
CA ILE A 25 -2.14 3.15 -1.90
C ILE A 25 -1.86 2.03 -0.90
N TRP A 26 -0.64 1.51 -0.89
CA TRP A 26 -0.19 0.44 0.00
C TRP A 26 1.11 0.81 0.66
N ASP A 27 1.28 0.43 1.92
CA ASP A 27 2.48 0.69 2.71
C ASP A 27 3.42 -0.52 2.71
N PHE A 28 4.72 -0.26 2.57
CA PHE A 28 5.76 -1.27 2.73
C PHE A 28 6.05 -1.46 4.21
N THR A 29 5.15 -2.15 4.91
CA THR A 29 5.28 -2.43 6.33
C THR A 29 5.19 -3.91 6.65
N LYS A 30 5.60 -4.25 7.86
CA LYS A 30 5.46 -5.57 8.48
C LYS A 30 5.06 -5.42 9.92
N GLN A 31 4.30 -6.38 10.43
CA GLN A 31 4.09 -6.49 11.85
C GLN A 31 5.32 -7.12 12.51
N LYS A 32 5.79 -6.51 13.59
CA LYS A 32 6.89 -7.02 14.42
C LYS A 32 6.57 -6.81 15.88
N VAL A 33 6.90 -7.79 16.70
CA VAL A 33 6.76 -7.71 18.16
C VAL A 33 7.72 -6.66 18.73
N ALA A 34 7.20 -5.81 19.62
CA ALA A 34 7.97 -4.86 20.41
C ALA A 34 9.00 -5.60 21.27
N LEU A 35 10.29 -5.35 21.04
CA LEU A 35 11.38 -6.02 21.78
C LEU A 35 11.71 -5.36 23.11
N ARG A 36 11.38 -4.08 23.26
CA ARG A 36 11.67 -3.27 24.44
C ARG A 36 10.37 -2.71 25.00
N ASN A 37 10.34 -2.54 26.32
CA ASN A 37 9.31 -1.73 26.97
C ASN A 37 9.56 -0.26 26.65
N SER A 38 8.48 0.45 26.34
CA SER A 38 8.42 1.91 26.34
C SER A 38 7.14 2.33 27.05
N VAL A 39 7.09 3.57 27.51
CA VAL A 39 5.92 4.12 28.25
C VAL A 39 4.61 3.87 27.49
N ASN A 40 4.63 4.04 26.17
CA ASN A 40 3.45 3.93 25.32
C ASN A 40 3.29 2.54 24.68
N ARG A 41 4.19 1.60 24.98
CA ARG A 41 4.18 0.29 24.36
C ARG A 41 4.93 -0.76 25.17
N PRO A 42 4.20 -1.69 25.80
CA PRO A 42 4.78 -2.86 26.43
C PRO A 42 5.50 -3.77 25.42
N LYS A 43 6.58 -4.41 25.87
CA LYS A 43 7.25 -5.51 25.19
C LYS A 43 6.24 -6.61 24.90
N GLY A 44 6.31 -7.20 23.71
CA GLY A 44 5.32 -8.19 23.26
C GLY A 44 4.20 -7.61 22.39
N THR A 45 3.96 -6.31 22.42
CA THR A 45 2.92 -5.68 21.58
C THR A 45 3.28 -5.77 20.10
N LEU A 46 2.32 -6.13 19.23
CA LEU A 46 2.52 -6.09 17.78
C LEU A 46 2.61 -4.65 17.29
N GLU A 47 3.69 -4.34 16.57
CA GLU A 47 3.94 -3.03 15.98
C GLU A 47 3.99 -3.13 14.46
N THR A 48 3.35 -2.19 13.78
CA THR A 48 3.60 -1.96 12.36
C THR A 48 4.92 -1.21 12.20
N LYS A 49 5.89 -1.82 11.53
CA LYS A 49 7.19 -1.23 11.20
C LYS A 49 7.37 -1.18 9.70
N ASN A 50 8.09 -0.17 9.22
CA ASN A 50 8.56 -0.16 7.83
C ASN A 50 9.43 -1.39 7.55
N LEU A 51 9.37 -1.89 6.31
CA LEU A 51 10.39 -2.80 5.79
C LEU A 51 11.74 -2.09 5.79
N SER A 52 12.78 -2.80 6.24
CA SER A 52 14.14 -2.24 6.33
C SER A 52 14.75 -1.98 4.96
N THR A 53 14.36 -2.76 3.97
CA THR A 53 14.80 -2.65 2.58
C THR A 53 13.63 -3.03 1.68
N VAL A 54 13.43 -2.27 0.61
CA VAL A 54 12.46 -2.58 -0.45
C VAL A 54 13.27 -2.89 -1.69
N ASP A 55 13.43 -4.18 -1.97
CA ASP A 55 14.15 -4.65 -3.15
C ASP A 55 13.19 -4.91 -4.32
N ARG A 56 13.74 -5.38 -5.44
CA ARG A 56 12.95 -5.72 -6.63
C ARG A 56 11.92 -6.83 -6.35
N ALA A 57 12.22 -7.77 -5.47
CA ALA A 57 11.36 -8.90 -5.17
C ALA A 57 10.13 -8.46 -4.36
N VAL A 58 10.35 -7.71 -3.27
CA VAL A 58 9.29 -7.09 -2.46
C VAL A 58 8.42 -6.20 -3.34
N TYR A 59 9.03 -5.39 -4.20
CA TYR A 59 8.27 -4.52 -5.09
C TYR A 59 7.39 -5.30 -6.07
N LYS A 60 7.95 -6.36 -6.69
CA LYS A 60 7.21 -7.25 -7.59
C LYS A 60 6.06 -7.93 -6.87
N GLN A 61 6.26 -8.39 -5.64
CA GLN A 61 5.23 -9.02 -4.82
C GLN A 61 4.06 -8.06 -4.59
N TYR A 62 4.32 -6.82 -4.17
CA TYR A 62 3.27 -5.80 -3.98
C TYR A 62 2.51 -5.49 -5.28
N LEU A 63 3.17 -5.49 -6.44
CA LEU A 63 2.48 -5.33 -7.72
C LEU A 63 1.51 -6.49 -8.00
N LEU A 64 1.94 -7.72 -7.76
CA LEU A 64 1.16 -8.93 -8.03
C LEU A 64 0.01 -9.12 -7.04
N GLU A 65 0.25 -8.88 -5.76
CA GLU A 65 -0.72 -9.16 -4.69
C GLU A 65 -1.70 -8.01 -4.46
N HIS A 66 -1.28 -6.77 -4.75
CA HIS A 66 -2.10 -5.60 -4.44
C HIS A 66 -2.49 -4.81 -5.69
N VAL A 67 -1.51 -4.35 -6.48
CA VAL A 67 -1.78 -3.39 -7.56
C VAL A 67 -2.58 -4.01 -8.71
N ILE A 68 -2.12 -5.12 -9.27
CA ILE A 68 -2.77 -5.78 -10.41
C ILE A 68 -4.20 -6.24 -10.05
N PRO A 69 -4.44 -6.89 -8.90
CA PRO A 69 -5.80 -7.20 -8.47
C PRO A 69 -6.67 -5.96 -8.29
N ALA A 70 -6.13 -4.87 -7.76
CA ALA A 70 -6.89 -3.62 -7.61
C ALA A 70 -7.28 -3.00 -8.95
N ILE A 71 -6.39 -3.05 -9.94
CA ILE A 71 -6.70 -2.61 -11.31
C ILE A 71 -7.82 -3.45 -11.90
N LYS A 72 -7.78 -4.78 -11.75
CA LYS A 72 -8.80 -5.69 -12.30
C LYS A 72 -10.20 -5.53 -11.67
N ARG A 73 -10.30 -4.92 -10.48
CA ARG A 73 -11.57 -4.67 -9.79
C ARG A 73 -12.25 -3.36 -10.18
N LYS A 74 -11.55 -2.46 -10.88
CA LYS A 74 -12.07 -1.19 -11.37
C LYS A 74 -12.58 -1.35 -12.80
#